data_AF-A0A8T2MU04-F1
#
_entry.id   AF-A0A8T2MU04-F1
#
_cell.length_a   1.000
_cell.length_b   1.000
_cell.length_c   1.000
_cell.angle_alpha   90.00
_cell.angle_beta   90.00
_cell.angle_gamma   90.00
#
_symmetry.space_group_name_H-M   'P 1'
#
loop_
_entity.id
_entity.type
_entity.pdbx_description
1 polymer ?
#
loop_
_entity_poly.entity_id
_entity_poly.type
_entity_poly.pdbx_seq_one_letter_code
_entity_poly.pdbx_strand_id
1 'polypeptide(L)'
;MTTIDYSVWDHIEVSDDEDDTHPNIDTPSLFRWRHQARVERMEQFEKQGAELEKGQAECRRKLAEVQRRIRDLEGAGTDDAKAELSRAKEEEKQLKKDERGWEKKIEEHRREEKKMPWNVDTLSKEGFSKSVLNVKPETKEETEEEKEQKHRTFVEKYEKQIKHFGMLRRWDDSQKYLSDNPHLVCEETANYLVIMCIDLEVEE
;
A
#
# COMPACT_ATOMS: atom_id res chain seq x y z
N MET A 1 -5.03 21.57 27.03
CA MET A 1 -4.04 20.81 26.24
C MET A 1 -4.82 20.12 25.14
N THR A 2 -4.65 20.53 23.89
CA THR A 2 -5.09 19.72 22.75
C THR A 2 -4.23 18.48 22.74
N THR A 3 -4.77 17.39 23.28
CA THR A 3 -4.17 16.07 23.24
C THR A 3 -4.01 15.67 21.77
N ILE A 4 -2.85 15.09 21.44
CA ILE A 4 -2.60 14.54 20.11
C ILE A 4 -3.62 13.41 19.88
N ASP A 5 -4.35 13.48 18.77
CA ASP A 5 -5.44 12.56 18.45
C ASP A 5 -5.03 11.64 17.30
N TYR A 6 -5.07 10.33 17.56
CA TYR A 6 -4.77 9.26 16.61
C TYR A 6 -6.00 8.41 16.27
N SER A 7 -7.20 8.86 16.67
CA SER A 7 -8.47 8.13 16.52
C SER A 7 -8.85 7.80 15.07
N VAL A 8 -8.21 8.47 14.11
CA VAL A 8 -8.34 8.13 12.69
C VAL A 8 -7.96 6.67 12.42
N TRP A 9 -7.10 6.06 13.23
CA TRP A 9 -6.64 4.66 13.07
C TRP A 9 -7.30 3.68 14.06
N ASP A 10 -8.34 4.08 14.79
CA ASP A 10 -9.00 3.20 15.77
C ASP A 10 -9.75 2.02 15.12
N HIS A 11 -10.11 2.14 13.84
CA HIS A 11 -10.94 1.17 13.13
C HIS A 11 -10.21 0.64 11.89
N ILE A 12 -9.22 -0.23 12.09
CA ILE A 12 -8.50 -0.94 11.01
C ILE A 12 -8.97 -2.39 10.98
N GLU A 13 -9.39 -2.88 9.80
CA GLU A 13 -9.73 -4.26 9.54
C GLU A 13 -8.62 -4.95 8.75
N VAL A 14 -7.99 -5.95 9.37
CA VAL A 14 -6.96 -6.81 8.76
C VAL A 14 -7.54 -8.22 8.61
N SER A 15 -7.73 -8.69 7.38
CA SER A 15 -8.40 -9.97 7.12
C SER A 15 -7.60 -11.20 7.58
N ASP A 16 -6.27 -11.06 7.63
CA ASP A 16 -5.27 -12.05 8.01
C ASP A 16 -4.63 -11.74 9.37
N ASP A 17 -5.38 -11.10 10.27
CA ASP A 17 -4.93 -10.84 11.64
C ASP A 17 -4.66 -12.15 12.40
N GLU A 18 -3.39 -12.47 12.61
CA GLU A 18 -2.92 -13.67 13.30
C GLU A 18 -3.16 -13.64 14.82
N ASP A 19 -3.43 -12.46 15.38
CA ASP A 19 -3.75 -12.30 16.81
C ASP A 19 -5.25 -12.57 17.09
N ASP A 20 -6.14 -12.40 16.10
CA ASP A 20 -7.58 -12.70 16.21
C ASP A 20 -7.94 -14.09 15.67
N THR A 21 -7.47 -15.11 16.39
CA THR A 21 -7.66 -16.53 16.07
C THR A 21 -8.35 -17.28 17.21
N HIS A 22 -8.86 -18.48 16.90
CA HIS A 22 -9.51 -19.33 17.88
C HIS A 22 -8.93 -20.76 17.81
N PRO A 23 -8.58 -21.41 18.93
CA PRO A 23 -7.94 -22.74 18.93
C PRO A 23 -8.71 -23.85 18.18
N ASN A 24 -10.01 -23.66 17.99
CA ASN A 24 -10.88 -24.62 17.29
C ASN A 24 -11.25 -24.22 15.86
N ILE A 25 -10.71 -23.13 15.32
CA ILE A 25 -10.99 -22.65 13.96
C ILE A 25 -9.71 -22.72 13.12
N ASP A 26 -9.83 -23.26 11.92
CA ASP A 26 -8.74 -23.31 10.95
C ASP A 26 -8.44 -21.90 10.40
N THR A 27 -7.30 -21.34 10.80
CA THR A 27 -6.92 -19.96 10.49
C THR A 27 -6.75 -19.68 9.00
N PRO A 28 -6.15 -20.55 8.15
CA PRO A 28 -6.04 -20.28 6.72
C PRO A 28 -7.40 -20.20 6.02
N SER A 29 -8.36 -21.03 6.42
CA SER A 29 -9.72 -20.96 5.88
C SER A 29 -10.47 -19.73 6.39
N LEU A 30 -10.29 -19.37 7.67
CA LEU A 30 -10.88 -18.18 8.27
C LEU A 30 -10.42 -16.89 7.59
N PHE A 31 -9.13 -16.73 7.32
CA PHE A 31 -8.59 -15.51 6.68
C PHE A 31 -9.13 -15.32 5.27
N ARG A 32 -9.23 -16.41 4.49
CA ARG A 32 -9.87 -16.36 3.16
C ARG A 32 -11.34 -15.99 3.26
N TRP A 33 -12.05 -16.54 4.24
CA TRP A 33 -13.46 -16.22 4.46
C TRP A 33 -13.65 -14.76 4.88
N ARG A 34 -12.83 -14.23 5.81
CA ARG A 34 -12.81 -12.81 6.20
C ARG A 34 -12.55 -11.91 4.99
N HIS A 35 -11.56 -12.25 4.16
CA HIS A 35 -11.27 -11.54 2.92
C HIS A 35 -12.48 -11.54 1.97
N GLN A 36 -13.10 -12.69 1.74
CA GLN A 36 -14.28 -12.82 0.88
C GLN A 36 -15.45 -11.98 1.40
N ALA A 37 -15.76 -12.08 2.70
CA ALA A 37 -16.81 -11.31 3.33
C ALA A 37 -16.58 -9.80 3.22
N ARG A 38 -15.32 -9.35 3.33
CA ARG A 38 -14.94 -7.95 3.14
C ARG A 38 -15.18 -7.49 1.70
N VAL A 39 -14.74 -8.26 0.71
CA VAL A 39 -14.95 -7.96 -0.72
C VAL A 39 -16.45 -7.88 -1.03
N GLU A 40 -17.24 -8.84 -0.55
CA GLU A 40 -18.70 -8.84 -0.72
C GLU A 40 -19.37 -7.62 -0.08
N ARG A 41 -18.95 -7.21 1.13
CA ARG A 41 -19.46 -5.99 1.78
C ARG A 41 -19.14 -4.74 0.97
N MET A 42 -17.92 -4.62 0.45
CA MET A 42 -17.54 -3.47 -0.39
C MET A 42 -18.32 -3.45 -1.71
N GLU A 43 -18.48 -4.60 -2.38
CA GLU A 43 -19.25 -4.70 -3.63
C GLU A 43 -20.72 -4.32 -3.41
N GLN A 44 -21.34 -4.81 -2.32
CA GLN A 44 -22.71 -4.43 -1.96
C GLN A 44 -22.82 -2.93 -1.69
N PHE A 45 -21.85 -2.36 -0.97
CA PHE A 45 -21.83 -0.95 -0.63
C PHE A 45 -21.66 -0.04 -1.86
N GLU A 46 -20.77 -0.40 -2.78
CA GLU A 46 -20.58 0.28 -4.06
C GLU A 46 -21.83 0.17 -4.94
N LYS A 47 -22.46 -1.00 -4.99
CA LYS A 47 -23.70 -1.21 -5.75
C LYS A 47 -24.84 -0.34 -5.21
N GLN A 48 -25.00 -0.27 -3.89
CA GLN A 48 -25.97 0.61 -3.26
C GLN A 48 -25.71 2.09 -3.59
N GLY A 49 -24.45 2.53 -3.50
CA GLY A 49 -24.06 3.89 -3.89
C GLY A 49 -24.42 4.20 -5.35
N ALA A 50 -24.09 3.29 -6.28
CA ALA A 50 -24.42 3.43 -7.69
C ALA A 50 -25.94 3.44 -7.97
N GLU A 51 -26.74 2.67 -7.22
CA GLU A 51 -28.20 2.70 -7.32
C GLU A 51 -28.78 4.01 -6.79
N LEU A 52 -28.25 4.56 -5.70
CA LEU A 52 -28.64 5.86 -5.16
C LEU A 52 -28.32 7.00 -6.14
N GLU A 53 -27.13 6.99 -6.75
CA GLU A 53 -26.73 7.99 -7.76
C GLU A 53 -27.58 7.91 -9.03
N LYS A 54 -27.88 6.70 -9.51
CA LYS A 54 -28.82 6.51 -10.64
C LYS A 54 -30.20 7.04 -10.31
N GLY A 55 -30.74 6.72 -9.12
CA GLY A 55 -32.03 7.21 -8.65
C GLY A 55 -32.08 8.74 -8.57
N GLN A 56 -31.03 9.36 -8.02
CA GLN A 56 -30.90 10.82 -7.97
C GLN A 56 -30.83 11.44 -9.37
N ALA A 57 -30.01 10.86 -10.27
CA ALA A 57 -29.86 11.34 -11.64
C ALA A 57 -31.18 11.26 -12.43
N GLU A 58 -31.94 10.18 -12.27
CA GLU A 58 -33.27 10.04 -12.89
C GLU A 58 -34.28 11.05 -12.34
N CYS A 59 -34.32 11.24 -11.02
CA CYS A 59 -35.18 12.26 -10.40
C CYS A 59 -34.82 13.66 -10.88
N ARG A 60 -33.53 13.98 -10.96
CA ARG A 60 -33.05 15.27 -11.48
C ARG A 60 -33.40 15.47 -12.95
N ARG A 61 -33.33 14.42 -13.78
CA ARG A 61 -33.76 14.47 -15.19
C ARG A 61 -35.25 14.74 -15.30
N LYS A 62 -36.09 13.99 -14.55
CA LYS A 62 -37.56 14.18 -14.54
C LYS A 62 -37.93 15.59 -14.07
N LEU A 63 -37.24 16.11 -13.05
CA LEU A 63 -37.47 17.45 -12.52
C LEU A 63 -37.13 18.52 -13.58
N ALA A 64 -36.02 18.36 -14.31
CA ALA A 64 -35.67 19.25 -15.40
C ALA A 64 -36.68 19.23 -16.57
N GLU A 65 -37.23 18.06 -16.90
CA GLU A 65 -38.29 17.90 -17.90
C GLU A 65 -39.59 18.59 -17.47
N VAL A 66 -40.02 18.40 -16.22
CA VAL A 66 -41.22 19.06 -15.67
C VAL A 66 -41.03 20.57 -15.62
N GLN A 67 -39.85 21.06 -15.23
CA GLN A 67 -39.53 22.49 -15.26
C GLN A 67 -39.51 23.09 -16.67
N ARG A 68 -39.14 22.30 -17.69
CA ARG A 68 -39.30 22.73 -19.09
C ARG A 68 -40.78 22.80 -19.47
N ARG A 69 -41.56 21.76 -19.15
CA ARG A 69 -43.02 21.75 -19.40
C ARG A 69 -43.75 22.92 -18.74
N ILE A 70 -43.40 23.28 -17.50
CA ILE A 70 -43.97 24.44 -16.81
C ILE A 70 -43.68 25.73 -17.59
N ARG A 71 -42.42 25.94 -18.03
CA ARG A 71 -42.05 27.12 -18.82
C ARG A 71 -42.78 27.19 -20.16
N ASP A 72 -42.93 26.06 -20.85
CA ASP A 72 -43.62 26.00 -22.13
C ASP A 72 -45.12 26.27 -21.97
N LEU A 73 -45.75 25.76 -20.89
CA LEU A 73 -47.16 25.99 -20.56
C LEU A 73 -47.44 27.42 -20.08
N GLU A 74 -46.50 28.06 -19.36
CA GLU A 74 -46.58 29.47 -18.97
C GLU A 74 -46.59 30.41 -20.20
N GLY A 75 -45.98 30.00 -21.32
CA GLY A 75 -46.00 30.75 -22.58
C GLY A 75 -47.26 30.60 -23.43
N ALA A 76 -48.08 29.57 -23.21
CA ALA A 76 -49.20 29.20 -24.09
C ALA A 76 -50.54 29.91 -23.77
N GLY A 77 -50.72 30.44 -22.56
CA GLY A 77 -51.80 31.40 -22.22
C GLY A 77 -53.27 30.92 -22.31
N THR A 78 -53.55 29.64 -22.55
CA THR A 78 -54.91 29.07 -22.67
C THR A 78 -55.47 28.57 -21.31
N ASP A 79 -56.80 28.49 -21.16
CA ASP A 79 -57.43 28.05 -19.90
C ASP A 79 -57.19 26.55 -19.58
N ASP A 80 -57.07 25.69 -20.59
CA ASP A 80 -56.61 24.30 -20.41
C ASP A 80 -55.13 24.24 -19.95
N ALA A 81 -54.29 25.18 -20.40
CA ALA A 81 -52.90 25.25 -19.96
C ALA A 81 -52.77 25.61 -18.48
N LYS A 82 -53.74 26.33 -17.89
CA LYS A 82 -53.72 26.62 -16.44
C LYS A 82 -53.97 25.38 -15.58
N ALA A 83 -54.84 24.47 -16.02
CA ALA A 83 -55.11 23.22 -15.31
C ALA A 83 -53.91 22.26 -15.38
N GLU A 84 -53.30 22.12 -16.57
CA GLU A 84 -52.08 21.31 -16.76
C GLU A 84 -50.86 21.91 -16.06
N LEU A 85 -50.76 23.24 -15.97
CA LEU A 85 -49.72 23.93 -15.22
C LEU A 85 -49.86 23.73 -13.71
N SER A 86 -51.08 23.65 -13.18
CA SER A 86 -51.29 23.27 -11.77
C SER A 86 -50.85 21.84 -11.48
N ARG A 87 -51.09 20.91 -12.41
CA ARG A 87 -50.66 19.50 -12.28
C ARG A 87 -49.14 19.39 -12.35
N ALA A 88 -48.51 20.04 -13.33
CA ALA A 88 -47.06 20.07 -13.49
C ALA A 88 -46.35 20.74 -12.29
N LYS A 89 -46.94 21.78 -11.68
CA LYS A 89 -46.40 22.40 -10.44
C LYS A 89 -46.48 21.48 -9.23
N GLU A 90 -47.53 20.68 -9.09
CA GLU A 90 -47.60 19.66 -8.03
C GLU A 90 -46.61 18.51 -8.30
N GLU A 91 -46.47 18.06 -9.55
CA GLU A 91 -45.45 17.08 -9.95
C GLU A 91 -44.03 17.59 -9.66
N GLU A 92 -43.72 18.86 -9.94
CA GLU A 92 -42.43 19.47 -9.60
C GLU A 92 -42.20 19.47 -8.08
N LYS A 93 -43.25 19.77 -7.31
CA LYS A 93 -43.17 19.77 -5.84
C LYS A 93 -42.95 18.38 -5.27
N GLN A 94 -43.55 17.34 -5.87
CA GLN A 94 -43.31 15.95 -5.47
C GLN A 94 -41.90 15.51 -5.87
N LEU A 95 -41.45 15.78 -7.10
CA LEU A 95 -40.09 15.48 -7.55
C LEU A 95 -39.02 16.21 -6.73
N LYS A 96 -39.28 17.44 -6.27
CA LYS A 96 -38.40 18.17 -5.33
C LYS A 96 -38.32 17.50 -3.96
N LYS A 97 -39.41 16.90 -3.47
CA LYS A 97 -39.38 16.11 -2.22
C LYS A 97 -38.59 14.82 -2.43
N ASP A 98 -38.75 14.17 -3.57
CA ASP A 98 -38.02 12.95 -3.91
C ASP A 98 -36.52 13.22 -4.04
N GLU A 99 -36.12 14.31 -4.71
CA GLU A 99 -34.72 14.75 -4.81
C GLU A 99 -34.10 14.98 -3.42
N ARG A 100 -34.81 15.67 -2.52
CA ARG A 100 -34.37 15.84 -1.13
C ARG A 100 -34.32 14.52 -0.36
N GLY A 101 -35.19 13.56 -0.70
CA GLY A 101 -35.16 12.20 -0.17
C GLY A 101 -33.91 11.43 -0.62
N TRP A 102 -33.54 11.53 -1.90
CA TRP A 102 -32.31 10.95 -2.43
C TRP A 102 -31.06 11.60 -1.86
N GLU A 103 -31.03 12.92 -1.71
CA GLU A 103 -29.90 13.63 -1.11
C GLU A 103 -29.64 13.19 0.34
N LYS A 104 -30.70 12.96 1.12
CA LYS A 104 -30.57 12.40 2.47
C LYS A 104 -29.99 10.98 2.46
N LYS A 105 -30.42 10.12 1.54
CA LYS A 105 -29.89 8.76 1.40
C LYS A 105 -28.42 8.76 0.99
N ILE A 106 -28.01 9.67 0.11
CA ILE A 106 -26.61 9.83 -0.29
C ILE A 106 -25.76 10.35 0.87
N GLU A 107 -26.28 11.29 1.66
CA GLU A 107 -25.57 11.78 2.85
C GLU A 107 -25.45 10.69 3.93
N GLU A 108 -26.46 9.83 4.08
CA GLU A 108 -26.39 8.66 4.96
C GLU A 108 -25.33 7.67 4.47
N HIS A 109 -25.32 7.35 3.17
CA HIS A 109 -24.31 6.51 2.54
C HIS A 109 -22.89 7.08 2.73
N ARG A 110 -22.67 8.39 2.56
CA ARG A 110 -21.39 9.06 2.86
C ARG A 110 -20.99 9.02 4.34
N ARG A 111 -21.96 9.00 5.25
CA ARG A 111 -21.67 8.82 6.69
C ARG A 111 -21.26 7.40 6.99
N GLU A 112 -21.86 6.42 6.30
CA GLU A 112 -21.44 5.03 6.36
C GLU A 112 -20.03 4.87 5.78
N GLU A 113 -19.69 5.54 4.66
CA GLU A 113 -18.32 5.55 4.12
C GLU A 113 -17.28 5.98 5.15
N LYS A 114 -17.56 7.05 5.90
CA LYS A 114 -16.66 7.56 6.95
C LYS A 114 -16.52 6.63 8.15
N LYS A 115 -17.50 5.75 8.37
CA LYS A 115 -17.48 4.73 9.43
C LYS A 115 -16.88 3.42 8.96
N MET A 116 -16.62 3.25 7.66
CA MET A 116 -16.04 2.02 7.15
C MET A 116 -14.65 1.81 7.75
N PRO A 117 -14.32 0.56 8.13
CA PRO A 117 -12.98 0.24 8.59
C PRO A 117 -11.93 0.53 7.51
N TRP A 118 -10.76 0.99 7.97
CA TRP A 118 -9.58 1.08 7.13
C TRP A 118 -9.08 -0.32 6.80
N ASN A 119 -8.80 -0.58 5.53
CA ASN A 119 -8.21 -1.81 5.06
C ASN A 119 -7.15 -1.49 3.98
N VAL A 120 -6.51 -2.50 3.41
CA VAL A 120 -5.46 -2.31 2.39
C VAL A 120 -5.91 -1.47 1.18
N ASP A 121 -7.20 -1.51 0.83
CA ASP A 121 -7.76 -0.80 -0.33
C ASP A 121 -8.19 0.64 -0.01
N THR A 122 -8.57 0.91 1.25
CA THR A 122 -9.02 2.24 1.68
C THR A 122 -7.90 3.07 2.29
N LEU A 123 -6.91 2.44 2.93
CA LEU A 123 -5.84 3.11 3.68
C LEU A 123 -4.82 3.80 2.77
N SER A 124 -4.48 3.19 1.64
CA SER A 124 -3.50 3.76 0.71
C SER A 124 -3.69 3.26 -0.72
N LYS A 125 -3.00 3.90 -1.66
CA LYS A 125 -2.90 3.49 -3.06
C LYS A 125 -1.44 3.27 -3.39
N GLU A 126 -1.17 2.42 -4.38
CA GLU A 126 0.19 2.22 -4.89
C GLU A 126 0.74 3.54 -5.44
N GLY A 127 1.62 4.20 -4.67
CA GLY A 127 2.19 5.50 -5.04
C GLY A 127 3.38 5.38 -5.97
N PHE A 128 4.22 4.37 -5.77
CA PHE A 128 5.41 4.10 -6.55
C PHE A 128 5.79 2.62 -6.46
N SER A 129 6.13 2.01 -7.59
CA SER A 129 6.49 0.60 -7.69
C SER A 129 7.63 0.42 -8.68
N LYS A 130 8.79 0.00 -8.17
CA LYS A 130 9.98 -0.23 -8.98
C LYS A 130 10.72 -1.45 -8.44
N SER A 131 10.78 -2.50 -9.24
CA SER A 131 11.62 -3.66 -8.98
C SER A 131 12.98 -3.49 -9.65
N VAL A 132 14.04 -3.93 -8.96
CA VAL A 132 15.39 -4.02 -9.52
C VAL A 132 15.91 -5.41 -9.19
N LEU A 133 16.14 -6.21 -10.22
CA LEU A 133 16.82 -7.49 -10.06
C LEU A 133 18.31 -7.28 -10.20
N ASN A 134 19.08 -7.66 -9.19
CA ASN A 134 20.54 -7.55 -9.20
C ASN A 134 21.16 -8.69 -10.04
N VAL A 135 20.95 -8.65 -11.36
CA VAL A 135 21.63 -9.55 -12.30
C VAL A 135 23.09 -9.12 -12.35
N LYS A 136 23.99 -9.99 -11.85
CA LYS A 136 25.42 -9.70 -11.82
C LYS A 136 25.95 -9.59 -13.26
N PRO A 137 26.83 -8.61 -13.54
CA PRO A 137 27.51 -8.56 -14.83
C PRO A 137 28.39 -9.80 -14.99
N GLU A 138 28.59 -10.23 -16.24
CA GLU A 138 29.50 -11.34 -16.54
C GLU A 138 30.90 -11.03 -16.01
N THR A 139 31.41 -11.90 -15.14
CA THR A 139 32.75 -11.77 -14.57
C THR A 139 33.76 -12.00 -15.69
N LYS A 140 34.41 -10.93 -16.15
CA LYS A 140 35.59 -11.06 -17.00
C LYS A 140 36.73 -11.60 -16.13
N GLU A 141 37.51 -12.54 -16.64
CA GLU A 141 38.72 -13.01 -15.96
C GLU A 141 39.71 -11.85 -15.86
N GLU A 142 40.02 -11.41 -14.62
CA GLU A 142 41.02 -10.37 -14.34
C GLU A 142 42.41 -10.87 -14.78
N THR A 143 43.16 -10.01 -15.46
CA THR A 143 44.55 -10.28 -15.88
C THR A 143 45.49 -10.40 -14.66
N GLU A 144 46.60 -11.14 -14.78
CA GLU A 144 47.55 -11.35 -13.66
C GLU A 144 48.10 -10.03 -13.08
N GLU A 145 48.36 -9.03 -13.92
CA GLU A 145 48.82 -7.70 -13.49
C GLU A 145 47.77 -6.96 -12.64
N GLU A 146 46.48 -7.13 -12.94
CA GLU A 146 45.39 -6.52 -12.17
C GLU A 146 45.24 -7.20 -10.81
N LYS A 147 45.46 -8.52 -10.74
CA LYS A 147 45.46 -9.27 -9.48
C LYS A 147 46.60 -8.84 -8.58
N GLU A 148 47.80 -8.59 -9.11
CA GLU A 148 48.94 -8.13 -8.30
C GLU A 148 48.71 -6.72 -7.74
N GLN A 149 48.18 -5.80 -8.55
CA GLN A 149 47.83 -4.45 -8.09
C GLN A 149 46.72 -4.47 -7.04
N LYS A 150 45.70 -5.30 -7.26
CA LYS A 150 44.62 -5.53 -6.29
C LYS A 150 45.15 -6.14 -5.00
N HIS A 151 46.05 -7.12 -5.08
CA HIS A 151 46.69 -7.73 -3.91
C HIS A 151 47.46 -6.69 -3.09
N ARG A 152 48.34 -5.91 -3.73
CA ARG A 152 49.12 -4.88 -3.05
C ARG A 152 48.23 -3.85 -2.36
N THR A 153 47.26 -3.29 -3.08
CA THR A 153 46.36 -2.26 -2.54
C THR A 153 45.42 -2.81 -1.45
N PHE A 154 44.96 -4.05 -1.60
CA PHE A 154 44.11 -4.73 -0.62
C PHE A 154 44.85 -4.99 0.69
N VAL A 155 46.07 -5.55 0.60
CA VAL A 155 46.91 -5.83 1.76
C VAL A 155 47.29 -4.55 2.48
N GLU A 156 47.74 -3.51 1.77
CA GLU A 156 48.08 -2.21 2.37
C GLU A 156 46.87 -1.58 3.09
N LYS A 157 45.66 -1.72 2.53
CA LYS A 157 44.44 -1.14 3.09
C LYS A 157 43.91 -1.90 4.31
N TYR A 158 43.97 -3.24 4.28
CA TYR A 158 43.36 -4.09 5.30
C TYR A 158 44.36 -4.80 6.21
N GLU A 159 45.64 -4.44 6.14
CA GLU A 159 46.73 -5.06 6.90
C GLU A 159 46.40 -5.30 8.38
N LYS A 160 45.91 -4.27 9.07
CA LYS A 160 45.56 -4.35 10.50
C LYS A 160 44.43 -5.33 10.77
N GLN A 161 43.48 -5.44 9.84
CA GLN A 161 42.35 -6.34 9.97
C GLN A 161 42.76 -7.79 9.69
N ILE A 162 43.62 -7.99 8.69
CA ILE A 162 44.20 -9.31 8.39
C ILE A 162 45.04 -9.79 9.58
N LYS A 163 45.90 -8.94 10.13
CA LYS A 163 46.67 -9.22 11.36
C LYS A 163 45.76 -9.54 12.53
N HIS A 164 44.69 -8.76 12.73
CA HIS A 164 43.73 -9.02 13.79
C HIS A 164 43.09 -10.40 13.64
N PHE A 165 42.67 -10.77 12.43
CA PHE A 165 42.15 -12.11 12.15
C PHE A 165 43.19 -13.21 12.44
N GLY A 166 44.44 -13.02 12.03
CA GLY A 166 45.54 -13.96 12.32
C GLY A 166 45.86 -14.13 13.81
N MET A 167 45.49 -13.17 14.65
CA MET A 167 45.64 -13.24 16.11
C MET A 167 44.45 -13.91 16.82
N LEU A 168 43.34 -14.18 16.11
CA LEU A 168 42.18 -14.86 16.69
C LEU A 168 42.42 -16.38 16.75
N ARG A 169 41.99 -17.00 17.85
CA ARG A 169 42.12 -18.46 18.06
C ARG A 169 40.78 -19.16 18.27
N ARG A 170 39.78 -18.46 18.80
CA ARG A 170 38.45 -19.02 19.04
C ARG A 170 37.64 -18.98 17.76
N TRP A 171 37.02 -20.11 17.42
CA TRP A 171 36.20 -20.24 16.21
C TRP A 171 35.06 -19.24 16.14
N ASP A 172 34.35 -19.00 17.25
CA ASP A 172 33.24 -18.04 17.30
C ASP A 172 33.71 -16.61 17.01
N ASP A 173 34.87 -16.22 17.56
CA ASP A 173 35.46 -14.89 17.36
C ASP A 173 35.93 -14.73 15.91
N SER A 174 36.57 -15.75 15.33
CA SER A 174 37.00 -15.75 13.92
C SER A 174 35.81 -15.69 12.96
N GLN A 175 34.74 -16.46 13.21
CA GLN A 175 33.53 -16.45 12.38
C GLN A 175 32.81 -15.11 12.45
N LYS A 176 32.65 -14.54 13.65
CA LYS A 176 32.07 -13.21 13.83
C LYS A 176 32.91 -12.16 13.13
N TYR A 177 34.24 -12.21 13.29
CA TYR A 177 35.15 -11.24 12.69
C TYR A 177 35.12 -11.24 11.16
N LEU A 178 35.07 -12.42 10.53
CA LEU A 178 34.91 -12.53 9.07
C LEU A 178 33.49 -12.15 8.60
N SER A 179 32.47 -12.36 9.43
CA SER A 179 31.11 -11.89 9.12
C SER A 179 31.03 -10.35 9.14
N ASP A 180 31.73 -9.71 10.07
CA ASP A 180 31.85 -8.24 10.16
C ASP A 180 32.77 -7.69 9.06
N ASN A 181 33.71 -8.49 8.55
CA ASN A 181 34.65 -8.12 7.49
C ASN A 181 34.68 -9.14 6.33
N PRO A 182 33.59 -9.27 5.54
CA PRO A 182 33.49 -10.30 4.48
C PRO A 182 34.53 -10.14 3.37
N HIS A 183 35.03 -8.92 3.16
CA HIS A 183 36.06 -8.64 2.16
C HIS A 183 37.41 -9.32 2.49
N LEU A 184 37.64 -9.73 3.74
CA LEU A 184 38.83 -10.49 4.12
C LEU A 184 38.78 -11.95 3.67
N VAL A 185 37.61 -12.46 3.24
CA VAL A 185 37.45 -13.85 2.77
C VAL A 185 37.87 -13.93 1.30
N CYS A 186 39.17 -13.82 1.06
CA CYS A 186 39.78 -13.89 -0.27
C CYS A 186 41.19 -14.51 -0.20
N GLU A 187 41.74 -14.90 -1.35
CA GLU A 187 43.06 -15.54 -1.43
C GLU A 187 44.18 -14.59 -0.99
N GLU A 188 44.02 -13.28 -1.22
CA GLU A 188 44.99 -12.26 -0.86
C GLU A 188 45.22 -12.20 0.65
N THR A 189 44.16 -12.33 1.46
CA THR A 189 44.26 -12.42 2.91
C THR A 189 45.06 -13.66 3.34
N ALA A 190 44.79 -14.82 2.74
CA ALA A 190 45.50 -16.06 3.04
C ALA A 190 46.99 -15.96 2.68
N ASN A 191 47.31 -15.41 1.49
CA ASN A 191 48.68 -15.19 1.04
C ASN A 191 49.44 -14.27 1.99
N TYR A 192 48.82 -13.18 2.44
CA TYR A 192 49.45 -12.27 3.40
C TYR A 192 49.71 -12.94 4.76
N LEU A 193 48.77 -13.74 5.27
CA LEU A 193 48.97 -14.48 6.52
C LEU A 193 50.12 -15.48 6.44
N VAL A 194 50.30 -16.15 5.29
CA VAL A 194 51.44 -17.04 5.07
C VAL A 194 52.76 -16.27 5.09
N ILE A 195 52.85 -15.13 4.40
CA ILE A 195 54.04 -14.27 4.41
C ILE A 195 54.32 -13.78 5.84
N MET A 196 53.29 -13.34 6.56
CA MET A 196 53.41 -12.91 7.95
C MET A 196 53.96 -14.02 8.85
N CYS A 197 53.54 -15.28 8.66
CA CYS A 197 54.11 -16.40 9.42
C CYS A 197 55.61 -16.60 9.14
N ILE A 198 56.06 -16.38 7.90
CA ILE A 198 57.47 -16.48 7.52
C ILE A 198 58.26 -15.32 8.14
N ASP A 199 57.74 -14.09 8.05
CA ASP A 199 58.40 -12.90 8.61
C ASP A 199 58.57 -13.03 10.14
N LEU A 200 57.55 -13.53 10.84
CA LEU A 200 57.61 -13.77 12.29
C LEU A 200 58.68 -14.80 12.68
N GLU A 201 58.93 -15.82 11.85
CA GLU A 201 60.00 -16.80 12.06
C GLU A 201 61.39 -16.22 11.78
N VAL A 202 61.51 -15.29 10.84
CA VAL A 202 62.77 -14.59 10.52
C VAL A 202 63.09 -13.51 11.57
N GLU A 203 62.08 -12.95 12.23
CA GLU A 203 62.21 -11.97 13.30
C GLU A 203 62.61 -12.56 14.67
N GLU A 204 62.59 -13.89 14.83
CA GLU A 204 63.17 -14.61 15.99
C GLU A 204 64.71 -14.70 15.95
#